data_AF-A0A1S3CWH1-F1
#
_entry.id   AF-A0A1S3CWH1-F1
#
_cell.length_a   1.000
_cell.length_b   1.000
_cell.length_c   1.000
_cell.angle_alpha   90.00
_cell.angle_beta   90.00
_cell.angle_gamma   90.00
#
_symmetry.space_group_name_H-M   'P 1'
#
loop_
_entity.id
_entity.type
_entity.pdbx_description
1 polymer ?
#
loop_
_entity_poly.entity_id
_entity_poly.type
_entity_poly.pdbx_seq_one_letter_code
_entity_poly.pdbx_strand_id
1 'polypeptide(L)' 'MAKVTKKDGDAYFKEKESFLRDLQHFHETRGTPCRHVPKIGGKEIDLYLLYCLVTSNGGWVKVRICIN' A
#
# COMPACT_ATOMS: atom_id res chain seq x y z
N MET A 1 3.95 11.93 9.27
CA MET A 1 3.07 11.37 8.21
C MET A 1 3.75 11.56 6.87
N ALA A 2 3.72 10.56 5.99
CA ALA A 2 4.59 10.54 4.81
C ALA A 2 4.33 11.76 3.93
N LYS A 3 5.40 12.52 3.65
CA LYS A 3 5.39 13.78 2.86
C LYS A 3 4.76 13.67 1.46
N VAL A 4 4.43 12.45 1.01
CA VAL A 4 3.91 12.16 -0.33
C VAL A 4 2.39 12.28 -0.43
N THR A 5 1.65 12.00 0.64
CA THR A 5 0.20 12.20 0.66
C THR A 5 -0.09 13.54 1.35
N LYS A 6 -0.47 14.59 0.61
CA LYS A 6 -0.89 15.89 1.17
C LYS A 6 -2.26 15.79 1.87
N LYS A 7 -2.46 14.78 2.72
CA LYS A 7 -3.72 14.47 3.41
C LYS A 7 -3.53 14.69 4.90
N ASP A 8 -4.58 15.17 5.56
CA ASP A 8 -4.65 15.17 7.01
C ASP A 8 -4.69 13.72 7.55
N GLY A 9 -4.46 13.58 8.86
CA GLY A 9 -4.31 12.27 9.50
C GLY A 9 -5.57 11.40 9.44
N ASP A 10 -6.75 12.02 9.56
CA ASP A 10 -8.02 11.32 9.60
C ASP A 10 -8.43 10.85 8.21
N ALA A 11 -8.27 11.70 7.19
CA ALA A 11 -8.48 11.33 5.80
C ALA A 11 -7.55 10.18 5.38
N TYR A 12 -6.27 10.25 5.75
CA TYR A 12 -5.31 9.18 5.48
C TYR A 12 -5.72 7.85 6.13
N PHE A 13 -6.15 7.88 7.39
CA PHE A 13 -6.56 6.67 8.11
C PHE A 13 -7.77 6.00 7.45
N LYS A 14 -8.81 6.77 7.12
CA LYS A 14 -10.03 6.25 6.47
C LYS A 14 -9.74 5.60 5.12
N GLU A 15 -8.91 6.24 4.30
CA GLU A 15 -8.54 5.69 3.00
C GLU A 15 -7.67 4.45 3.11
N LYS A 16 -6.72 4.45 4.07
CA LYS A 16 -5.88 3.28 4.36
C LYS A 16 -6.74 2.09 4.77
N GLU A 17 -7.71 2.27 5.65
CA GLU A 17 -8.61 1.19 6.08
C GLU A 17 -9.46 0.67 4.91
N SER A 18 -10.04 1.57 4.10
CA SER A 18 -10.80 1.16 2.92
C SER A 18 -9.94 0.36 1.94
N PHE A 19 -8.73 0.83 1.66
CA PHE A 19 -7.78 0.15 0.78
C PHE A 19 -7.44 -1.25 1.27
N LEU A 20 -7.16 -1.41 2.57
CA LEU A 20 -6.82 -2.71 3.16
C LEU A 20 -8.00 -3.68 3.13
N ARG A 21 -9.22 -3.19 3.39
CA ARG A 21 -10.44 -4.01 3.29
C ARG A 21 -10.66 -4.52 1.86
N ASP A 22 -10.54 -3.64 0.87
CA ASP A 22 -10.75 -4.00 -0.53
C ASP A 22 -9.65 -4.96 -1.01
N LEU A 23 -8.41 -4.76 -0.57
CA LEU A 23 -7.28 -5.66 -0.85
C LEU A 23 -7.49 -7.05 -0.23
N GLN A 24 -7.97 -7.11 1.01
CA GLN A 24 -8.28 -8.38 1.68
C GLN A 24 -9.37 -9.13 0.93
N HIS A 25 -10.47 -8.45 0.59
CA HIS A 25 -11.58 -9.04 -0.16
C HIS A 25 -11.14 -9.56 -1.53
N PHE A 26 -10.30 -8.81 -2.25
CA PHE A 26 -9.72 -9.24 -3.52
C PHE A 26 -8.92 -10.56 -3.38
N HIS A 27 -8.17 -10.70 -2.30
CA HIS A 27 -7.37 -11.90 -2.04
C HIS A 27 -8.24 -13.11 -1.64
N GLU A 28 -9.27 -12.88 -0.82
CA GLU A 28 -10.24 -13.90 -0.42
C GLU A 28 -10.98 -14.48 -1.63
N THR A 29 -11.50 -13.61 -2.50
CA THR A 29 -12.24 -14.03 -3.72
C THR A 29 -11.39 -14.81 -4.71
N ARG A 30 -10.05 -14.73 -4.62
CA ARG A 30 -9.09 -15.44 -5.47
C ARG A 30 -8.46 -16.67 -4.80
N GLY A 31 -8.89 -17.04 -3.60
CA GLY A 31 -8.32 -18.18 -2.87
C GLY A 31 -6.89 -17.95 -2.37
N THR A 32 -6.46 -16.69 -2.22
CA THR A 32 -5.11 -16.31 -1.73
C THR A 32 -5.20 -15.40 -0.50
N PRO A 33 -5.91 -15.80 0.57
CA PRO A 33 -6.20 -14.93 1.70
C PRO A 33 -4.93 -14.36 2.34
N CYS A 34 -4.90 -13.04 2.51
CA CYS A 34 -3.78 -12.34 3.13
C CYS A 34 -3.91 -12.39 4.66
N ARG A 35 -3.29 -13.37 5.31
CA ARG A 35 -3.44 -13.60 6.76
C ARG A 35 -2.64 -12.63 7.63
N HIS A 36 -1.59 -12.05 7.08
CA HIS A 36 -0.67 -11.17 7.80
C HIS A 36 -0.20 -10.02 6.92
N VAL A 37 -0.04 -8.85 7.53
CA VAL A 37 0.62 -7.72 6.86
C VAL A 37 2.09 -8.07 6.62
N PRO A 38 2.62 -7.86 5.41
CA PRO A 38 4.03 -8.10 5.11
C PRO A 38 4.95 -7.31 6.04
N LYS A 39 6.08 -7.93 6.43
CA LYS A 39 7.11 -7.32 7.28
C LYS A 39 8.45 -7.29 6.56
N ILE A 40 9.18 -6.18 6.68
CA ILE A 40 10.58 -6.06 6.25
C ILE A 40 11.42 -5.72 7.48
N GLY A 41 12.41 -6.54 7.80
CA GLY A 41 13.23 -6.37 9.01
C GLY A 41 12.39 -6.37 10.30
N GLY A 42 11.31 -7.17 10.35
CA GLY A 42 10.40 -7.25 11.49
C GLY A 42 9.38 -6.09 11.62
N LYS A 43 9.47 -5.06 10.77
CA LYS A 43 8.52 -3.93 10.77
C LYS A 43 7.43 -4.15 9.75
N GLU A 44 6.19 -3.89 10.15
CA GLU A 44 5.03 -3.93 9.26
C GLU A 44 5.11 -2.85 8.19
N ILE A 45 4.75 -3.25 6.97
CA ILE A 45 4.71 -2.34 5.83
C ILE A 45 3.36 -1.68 5.75
N ASP A 46 3.35 -0.36 5.66
CA ASP A 46 2.17 0.39 5.27
C ASP A 46 1.92 0.21 3.77
N LEU A 47 1.08 -0.78 3.44
CA LEU A 47 0.76 -1.14 2.06
C LEU A 47 0.07 -0.01 1.30
N TYR A 48 -0.73 0.82 1.98
CA TYR A 48 -1.39 1.96 1.36
C TYR A 48 -0.35 3.02 0.96
N LEU A 49 0.58 3.35 1.87
CA LEU A 49 1.67 4.26 1.55
C LEU A 49 2.54 3.74 0.40
N LEU A 50 2.89 2.45 0.42
CA LEU A 50 3.67 1.82 -0.64
C LEU A 50 2.96 1.96 -2.00
N TYR A 51 1.66 1.66 -2.04
CA TYR A 51 0.85 1.82 -3.25
C TYR A 51 0.85 3.28 -3.75
N CYS A 52 0.61 4.25 -2.87
CA CYS A 52 0.64 5.68 -3.23
C CYS A 52 2.01 6.11 -3.76
N LEU A 53 3.11 5.67 -3.14
CA LEU A 53 4.46 6.00 -3.57
C LEU A 53 4.76 5.46 -4.97
N VAL A 54 4.48 4.18 -5.20
CA VAL A 54 4.76 3.53 -6.48
C VAL A 54 3.91 4.15 -7.60
N THR A 55 2.62 4.36 -7.36
CA THR A 55 1.72 4.94 -8.36
C THR A 55 2.04 6.41 -8.66
N SER A 56 2.36 7.21 -7.63
CA SER A 56 2.77 8.61 -7.80
C SER A 56 4.10 8.74 -8.55
N ASN A 57 4.99 7.75 -8.45
CA ASN A 57 6.24 7.68 -9.22
C ASN A 57 6.06 7.10 -10.64
N GLY A 58 4.81 6.96 -11.12
CA GLY A 58 4.50 6.48 -12.48
C GLY A 58 4.38 4.96 -12.60
N GLY A 59 4.11 4.28 -11.47
CA GLY A 59 3.81 2.86 -11.43
C GLY A 59 5.03 1.95 -11.39
N TRP A 60 4.77 0.66 -11.15
CA TRP A 60 5.81 -0.36 -10.95
C TRP A 60 6.81 -0.44 -12.10
N VAL A 61 6.34 -0.37 -13.35
CA VAL A 61 7.21 -0.49 -14.54
C VAL A 61 8.25 0.62 -14.55
N LYS A 62 7.82 1.88 -14.35
CA LYS A 62 8.73 3.03 -14.32
C LYS A 62 9.69 2.95 -13.13
N VAL A 63 9.17 2.63 -11.95
CA VAL A 63 9.96 2.47 -10.73
C VAL A 63 11.04 1.40 -10.93
N ARG A 64 10.70 0.22 -11.46
CA ARG A 64 11.65 -0.87 -11.70
C ARG A 64 12.78 -0.47 -12.67
N ILE A 65 12.47 0.29 -13.71
CA ILE A 65 13.47 0.73 -14.70
C ILE A 65 14.47 1.71 -14.06
N CYS A 66 14.01 2.61 -13.21
CA CYS A 66 14.86 3.62 -12.58
C CYS A 66 15.78 3.11 -11.45
N ILE A 67 15.60 1.85 -11.00
CA ILE A 67 16.39 1.26 -9.89
C ILE A 67 17.50 0.32 -10.42
N ASN A 68 17.66 0.17 -11.74
CA ASN A 68 18.83 -0.50 -12.35
C ASN A 68 19.83 0.54 -12.86
#